data_AF-A0A4R3L4Z7-F1
#
_entry.id   AF-A0A4R3L4Z7-F1
#
_cell.length_a   1.000
_cell.length_b   1.000
_cell.length_c   1.000
_cell.angle_alpha   90.00
_cell.angle_beta   90.00
_cell.angle_gamma   90.00
#
_symmetry.space_group_name_H-M   'P 1'
#
loop_
_entity.id
_entity.type
_entity.pdbx_description
1 polymer ?
#
loop_
_entity_poly.entity_id
_entity_poly.type
_entity_poly.pdbx_seq_one_letter_code
_entity_poly.pdbx_strand_id
1 'polypeptide(L)'
;MALKFNEEQVKEILMKELGYKETLARDVVKLILKNMDEYFQGALDQWLEDRTIPEDLEVKGVTYKIIEENLNTDFIGTLLRLDSILRTPGTAKAILKQIERGRFR
;
A
#
# COMPACT_ATOMS: atom_id res chain seq x y z
N MET A 1 14.19 -11.59 -6.39
CA MET A 1 13.18 -11.45 -7.46
C MET A 1 13.44 -10.12 -8.16
N ALA A 2 13.51 -10.11 -9.49
CA ALA A 2 13.54 -8.85 -10.25
C ALA A 2 12.10 -8.38 -10.42
N LEU A 3 11.82 -7.12 -10.11
CA LEU A 3 10.51 -6.54 -10.35
C LEU A 3 10.21 -6.61 -11.84
N LYS A 4 9.01 -7.09 -12.20
CA LYS A 4 8.56 -7.14 -13.60
C LYS A 4 8.31 -5.75 -14.20
N PHE A 5 8.30 -4.69 -13.39
CA PHE A 5 7.87 -3.36 -13.81
C PHE A 5 9.00 -2.34 -13.87
N ASN A 6 8.84 -1.41 -14.82
CA ASN A 6 9.72 -0.26 -15.00
C ASN A 6 9.38 0.83 -13.97
N GLU A 7 10.39 1.34 -13.25
CA GLU A 7 10.21 2.38 -12.23
C GLU A 7 9.48 3.62 -12.77
N GLU A 8 9.76 4.02 -14.02
CA GLU A 8 9.13 5.17 -14.65
C GLU A 8 7.66 4.93 -14.95
N GLN A 9 7.28 3.71 -15.37
CA GLN A 9 5.89 3.37 -15.61
C GLN A 9 5.07 3.45 -14.32
N VAL A 10 5.59 2.89 -13.22
CA VAL A 10 4.93 2.98 -11.91
C VAL A 10 4.82 4.43 -11.47
N LYS A 11 5.91 5.22 -11.61
CA LYS A 11 5.91 6.65 -11.29
C LYS A 11 4.82 7.41 -12.06
N GLU A 12 4.68 7.16 -13.36
CA GLU A 12 3.65 7.80 -14.18
C GLU A 12 2.23 7.44 -13.74
N ILE A 13 1.97 6.17 -13.40
CA ILE A 13 0.67 5.72 -12.89
C ILE A 13 0.34 6.46 -11.59
N LEU A 14 1.28 6.53 -10.63
CA LEU A 14 1.07 7.24 -9.37
C LEU A 14 0.74 8.72 -9.58
N MET A 15 1.41 9.37 -10.53
CA MET A 15 1.18 10.79 -10.81
C MET A 15 -0.14 11.04 -11.54
N LYS A 16 -0.42 10.27 -12.59
CA LYS A 16 -1.56 10.51 -13.51
C LYS A 16 -2.86 9.97 -12.95
N GLU A 17 -2.84 8.79 -12.33
CA GLU A 17 -4.06 8.12 -11.86
C GLU A 17 -4.35 8.41 -10.39
N LEU A 18 -3.32 8.42 -9.54
CA LEU A 18 -3.49 8.67 -8.10
C LEU A 18 -3.24 10.14 -7.71
N GLY A 19 -2.85 10.98 -8.66
CA GLY A 19 -2.64 12.42 -8.44
C GLY A 19 -1.42 12.74 -7.56
N TYR A 20 -0.46 11.83 -7.42
CA TYR A 20 0.71 12.06 -6.59
C TYR A 20 1.58 13.16 -7.20
N LYS A 21 2.11 14.03 -6.34
CA LYS A 21 3.18 14.95 -6.75
C LYS A 21 4.41 14.15 -7.14
N GLU A 22 5.19 14.63 -8.11
CA GLU A 22 6.37 13.93 -8.64
C GLU A 22 7.35 13.48 -7.55
N THR A 23 7.60 14.33 -6.54
CA THR A 23 8.48 13.98 -5.41
C THR A 23 7.94 12.81 -4.61
N LEU A 24 6.64 12.83 -4.29
CA LEU A 24 5.96 11.75 -3.58
C LEU A 24 5.94 10.47 -4.41
N ALA A 25 5.61 10.55 -5.71
CA ALA A 25 5.61 9.40 -6.61
C ALA A 25 7.00 8.76 -6.68
N ARG A 26 8.06 9.56 -6.81
CA ARG A 26 9.45 9.07 -6.82
C ARG A 26 9.82 8.35 -5.52
N ASP A 27 9.45 8.91 -4.37
CA ASP A 27 9.77 8.32 -3.08
C ASP A 27 8.98 7.04 -2.82
N VAL A 28 7.70 7.02 -3.21
CA VAL A 28 6.83 5.83 -3.13
C VAL A 28 7.35 4.71 -4.02
N VAL A 29 7.74 5.00 -5.27
CA VAL A 29 8.36 4.00 -6.16
C VAL A 29 9.61 3.40 -5.50
N LYS A 30 10.50 4.23 -4.94
CA LYS A 30 11.68 3.70 -4.23
C LYS A 30 11.31 2.83 -3.03
N LEU A 31 10.26 3.19 -2.28
CA LEU A 31 9.79 2.39 -1.16
C LEU A 31 9.26 1.03 -1.62
N ILE A 32 8.44 1.01 -2.67
CA ILE A 32 7.90 -0.20 -3.27
C ILE A 32 9.05 -1.10 -3.74
N LEU A 33 9.96 -0.56 -4.56
CA LEU A 33 11.00 -1.36 -5.21
C LEU A 33 12.06 -1.90 -4.24
N LYS A 34 12.35 -1.15 -3.16
CA LYS A 34 13.42 -1.54 -2.23
C LYS A 34 12.94 -2.32 -1.02
N ASN A 35 11.73 -2.03 -0.54
CA ASN A 35 11.34 -2.39 0.82
C ASN A 35 10.04 -3.17 0.91
N MET A 36 9.29 -3.32 -0.19
CA MET A 36 8.03 -4.05 -0.17
C MET A 36 8.29 -5.55 -0.05
N ASP A 37 7.67 -6.15 0.96
CA ASP A 37 7.75 -7.59 1.21
C ASP A 37 7.22 -8.39 0.01
N GLU A 38 7.81 -9.57 -0.24
CA GLU A 38 7.44 -10.43 -1.35
C GLU A 38 5.98 -10.87 -1.30
N TYR A 39 5.39 -10.92 -0.09
CA TYR A 39 3.98 -11.21 0.14
C TYR A 39 3.05 -10.30 -0.67
N PHE A 40 3.41 -9.04 -0.90
CA PHE A 40 2.57 -8.08 -1.63
C PHE A 40 2.84 -7.99 -3.12
N GLN A 41 3.87 -8.65 -3.62
CA GLN A 41 4.27 -8.53 -5.03
C GLN A 41 3.14 -9.01 -5.95
N GLY A 42 2.48 -10.13 -5.64
CA GLY A 42 1.35 -10.60 -6.45
C GLY A 42 0.19 -9.60 -6.53
N ALA A 43 -0.14 -8.97 -5.39
CA ALA A 43 -1.20 -7.96 -5.33
C ALA A 43 -0.83 -6.69 -6.10
N LEU A 44 0.43 -6.24 -5.97
CA LEU A 44 0.96 -5.09 -6.69
C LEU A 44 0.99 -5.36 -8.19
N ASP A 45 1.46 -6.53 -8.60
CA ASP A 45 1.57 -6.95 -9.99
C ASP A 45 0.20 -6.91 -10.67
N GLN A 46 -0.79 -7.54 -10.04
CA GLN A 46 -2.15 -7.59 -10.55
C GLN A 46 -2.75 -6.17 -10.67
N TRP A 47 -2.62 -5.36 -9.62
CA TRP A 47 -3.16 -4.00 -9.66
C TRP A 47 -2.49 -3.12 -10.74
N LEU A 48 -1.18 -3.29 -10.98
CA LEU A 48 -0.47 -2.59 -12.04
C LEU A 48 -0.91 -3.04 -13.45
N GLU A 49 -1.36 -4.28 -13.60
CA GLU A 49 -1.85 -4.83 -14.87
C GLU A 49 -3.28 -4.40 -15.19
N ASP A 50 -4.21 -4.58 -14.25
CA ASP A 50 -5.65 -4.46 -14.52
C ASP A 50 -6.44 -3.64 -13.47
N ARG A 51 -5.75 -3.04 -12.50
CA ARG A 51 -6.32 -2.28 -11.37
C ARG A 51 -7.20 -3.11 -10.43
N THR A 52 -7.15 -4.44 -10.50
CA THR A 52 -7.86 -5.31 -9.56
C THR A 52 -7.25 -5.17 -8.17
N ILE A 53 -8.13 -5.07 -7.17
CA ILE A 53 -7.77 -5.02 -5.76
C ILE A 53 -8.13 -6.38 -5.15
N PRO A 54 -7.17 -7.10 -4.52
CA PRO A 54 -7.47 -8.35 -3.85
C PRO A 54 -8.29 -8.13 -2.58
N GLU A 55 -9.49 -8.71 -2.51
CA GLU A 55 -10.44 -8.51 -1.41
C GLU A 55 -9.98 -9.14 -0.09
N ASP A 56 -9.22 -10.24 -0.15
CA ASP A 56 -8.80 -11.04 1.00
C ASP A 56 -7.42 -10.64 1.56
N LEU A 57 -6.88 -9.49 1.14
CA LEU A 57 -5.55 -9.08 1.58
C LEU A 57 -5.56 -8.69 3.07
N GLU A 58 -4.91 -9.52 3.89
CA GLU A 58 -4.82 -9.36 5.34
C GLU A 58 -3.39 -9.56 5.84
N VAL A 59 -3.02 -8.80 6.87
CA VAL A 59 -1.83 -9.07 7.68
C VAL A 59 -2.14 -8.94 9.16
N LYS A 60 -1.88 -10.02 9.92
CA LYS A 60 -2.01 -10.05 11.40
C LYS A 60 -3.37 -9.53 11.91
N GLY A 61 -4.47 -9.93 11.27
CA GLY A 61 -5.82 -9.49 11.63
C GLY A 61 -6.21 -8.09 11.16
N VAL A 62 -5.35 -7.42 10.38
CA VAL A 62 -5.66 -6.12 9.76
C VAL A 62 -5.85 -6.34 8.26
N THR A 63 -7.08 -6.15 7.80
CA THR A 63 -7.44 -6.30 6.38
C THR A 63 -7.19 -5.00 5.61
N TYR A 64 -6.98 -5.14 4.30
CA TYR A 64 -6.93 -4.02 3.35
C TYR A 64 -8.15 -3.10 3.51
N LYS A 65 -9.35 -3.69 3.53
CA LYS A 65 -10.62 -2.97 3.64
C LYS A 65 -10.72 -2.13 4.92
N ILE A 66 -10.24 -2.66 6.06
CA ILE A 66 -10.21 -1.89 7.32
C ILE A 66 -9.35 -0.64 7.17
N ILE A 67 -8.21 -0.72 6.48
CA ILE A 67 -7.33 0.43 6.30
C ILE A 67 -7.92 1.42 5.29
N GLU A 68 -8.36 0.95 4.12
CA GLU A 68 -8.91 1.77 3.05
C GLU A 68 -10.10 2.61 3.54
N GLU A 69 -11.11 1.96 4.13
CA GLU A 69 -12.35 2.62 4.55
C GLU A 69 -12.14 3.61 5.71
N ASN A 70 -11.18 3.35 6.60
CA ASN A 70 -11.03 4.16 7.82
C ASN A 70 -9.92 5.21 7.72
N LEU A 71 -8.95 5.03 6.81
CA LEU A 71 -7.84 5.97 6.61
C LEU A 71 -7.93 6.73 5.28
N ASN A 72 -8.92 6.43 4.44
CA ASN A 72 -9.16 7.08 3.14
C ASN A 72 -7.88 7.09 2.27
N THR A 73 -7.23 5.93 2.18
CA THR A 73 -6.01 5.72 1.41
C THR A 73 -6.32 5.04 0.09
N ASP A 74 -5.59 5.41 -0.96
CA ASP A 74 -5.57 4.64 -2.20
C ASP A 74 -4.91 3.26 -2.01
N PHE A 75 -4.99 2.42 -3.05
CA PHE A 75 -4.43 1.07 -3.05
C PHE A 75 -2.96 1.02 -2.61
N ILE A 76 -2.12 1.90 -3.15
CA ILE A 76 -0.68 1.91 -2.89
C ILE A 76 -0.41 2.36 -1.44
N GLY A 77 -1.11 3.38 -0.98
CA GLY A 77 -1.07 3.83 0.41
C GLY A 77 -1.49 2.74 1.40
N THR A 78 -2.54 1.98 1.07
CA THR A 78 -3.01 0.85 1.88
C THR A 78 -2.00 -0.30 1.90
N LEU A 79 -1.43 -0.64 0.74
CA LEU A 79 -0.45 -1.71 0.60
C LEU A 79 0.82 -1.43 1.43
N LEU A 80 1.34 -0.19 1.37
CA LEU A 80 2.49 0.22 2.17
C LEU A 80 2.24 0.15 3.68
N ARG A 81 0.99 0.37 4.11
CA ARG A 81 0.62 0.22 5.53
C ARG A 81 0.60 -1.23 5.95
N LEU A 82 0.00 -2.12 5.15
CA LEU A 82 0.05 -3.56 5.43
C LEU A 82 1.49 -4.09 5.45
N ASP A 83 2.33 -3.61 4.54
CA ASP A 83 3.76 -3.90 4.52
C ASP A 83 4.49 -3.47 5.80
N SER A 84 4.17 -2.28 6.31
CA SER A 84 4.72 -1.82 7.59
C SER A 84 4.33 -2.69 8.79
N ILE A 85 3.19 -3.40 8.71
CA ILE A 85 2.75 -4.34 9.75
C ILE A 85 3.61 -5.61 9.77
N LEU A 86 4.05 -6.09 8.60
CA LEU A 86 4.96 -7.22 8.53
C LEU A 86 6.32 -6.86 9.11
N ARG A 87 6.88 -5.72 8.69
CA ARG A 87 8.25 -5.30 9.01
C ARG A 87 8.46 -4.79 10.43
N THR A 88 7.45 -4.17 11.04
CA THR A 88 7.63 -3.50 12.34
C THR A 88 6.66 -4.05 13.39
N PRO A 89 7.17 -4.67 14.47
CA PRO A 89 6.34 -5.12 15.59
C PRO A 89 5.54 -3.96 16.20
N GLY A 90 4.27 -4.21 16.51
CA GLY A 90 3.38 -3.21 17.12
C GLY A 90 2.65 -2.27 16.15
N THR A 91 3.03 -2.25 14.86
CA THR A 91 2.39 -1.39 13.86
C THR A 91 0.92 -1.74 13.64
N ALA A 92 0.54 -3.02 13.63
CA ALA A 92 -0.88 -3.43 13.58
C ALA A 92 -1.70 -2.77 14.70
N LYS A 93 -1.22 -2.85 15.94
CA LYS A 93 -1.87 -2.25 17.11
C LYS A 93 -1.95 -0.72 16.99
N ALA A 94 -0.91 -0.08 16.46
CA ALA A 94 -0.89 1.36 16.26
C ALA A 94 -1.92 1.81 15.21
N ILE A 95 -2.04 1.08 14.09
CA ILE A 95 -3.04 1.34 13.04
C ILE A 95 -4.46 1.17 13.59
N LEU A 96 -4.74 0.06 14.26
CA LEU A 96 -6.06 -0.18 14.85
C LEU A 96 -6.44 0.91 15.86
N LYS A 97 -5.49 1.30 16.73
CA LYS A 97 -5.71 2.42 17.68
C LYS A 97 -5.96 3.76 16.98
N GLN A 98 -5.31 4.01 15.85
CA GLN A 98 -5.56 5.21 15.05
C GLN A 98 -6.98 5.20 14.47
N ILE A 99 -7.40 4.06 13.92
CA ILE A 99 -8.74 3.87 13.37
C ILE A 99 -9.81 4.05 14.45
N GLU A 100 -9.63 3.42 15.63
CA GLU A 100 -10.53 3.59 16.77
C GLU A 100 -10.68 5.07 17.15
N ARG A 101 -9.58 5.81 17.28
CA ARG A 101 -9.61 7.25 17.60
C ARG A 101 -10.30 8.10 16.53
N GLY A 102 -10.18 7.72 15.26
CA GLY A 102 -10.82 8.41 14.14
C GLY A 102 -12.34 8.21 14.12
N ARG A 103 -12.83 7.04 14.55
CA ARG A 103 -14.27 6.72 14.60
C ARG A 103 -15.04 7.47 15.71
N PHE A 104 -14.36 8.01 16.71
CA PHE A 104 -14.98 8.75 17.82
C PHE A 104 -14.84 10.29 17.69
N ARG A 105 -14.53 10.79 16.50
CA ARG A 105 -14.58 12.22 16.16
C ARG A 105 -15.77 12.50 15.26
#